data_AF-A0A6A7L322-F1
#
_entry.id   AF-A0A6A7L322-F1
#
_cell.length_a   1.000
_cell.length_b   1.000
_cell.length_c   1.000
_cell.angle_alpha   90.00
_cell.angle_beta   90.00
_cell.angle_gamma   90.00
#
_symmetry.space_group_name_H-M   'P 1'
#
loop_
_entity.id
_entity.type
_entity.pdbx_description
1 polymer ?
#
loop_
_entity_poly.entity_id
_entity_poly.type
_entity_poly.pdbx_seq_one_letter_code
_entity_poly.pdbx_strand_id
1 'polypeptide(L)' 'MQYTIRGIPETVDNAIRERARASGKSLNEAAVEALAEGAGVAGAPRKRRDLADIAGTWKADKVVEAALAEQDRVDEDLWR' A
#
# COMPACT_ATOMS: atom_id res chain seq x y z
N MET A 1 -1.93 24.49 -15.90
CA MET A 1 -1.29 24.08 -17.17
C MET A 1 -1.84 22.71 -17.55
N GLN A 2 -2.14 22.45 -18.82
CA GLN A 2 -2.78 21.19 -19.26
C GLN A 2 -1.88 20.45 -20.25
N TYR A 3 -1.70 19.15 -20.01
CA TYR A 3 -0.93 18.26 -20.88
C TYR A 3 -1.82 17.15 -21.43
N THR A 4 -1.61 16.77 -22.70
CA THR A 4 -2.23 15.61 -23.32
C THR A 4 -1.14 14.58 -23.60
N ILE A 5 -1.17 13.46 -22.88
CA ILE A 5 -0.24 12.35 -23.07
C ILE A 5 -0.90 11.34 -24.02
N ARG A 6 -0.23 11.05 -25.14
CA ARG A 6 -0.73 10.11 -26.16
C ARG A 6 0.11 8.82 -26.12
N GLY A 7 -0.49 7.72 -26.58
CA GLY A 7 0.21 6.44 -26.70
C GLY A 7 0.51 5.77 -25.36
N ILE A 8 -0.35 5.98 -24.35
CA ILE A 8 -0.24 5.28 -23.07
C ILE A 8 -0.47 3.78 -23.32
N PRO A 9 0.50 2.90 -23.00
CA PRO A 9 0.29 1.46 -23.11
C PRO A 9 -0.88 1.01 -22.25
N GLU A 10 -1.65 0.02 -22.71
CA GLU A 10 -2.83 -0.49 -21.98
C GLU A 10 -2.48 -0.95 -20.55
N THR A 11 -1.29 -1.54 -20.37
CA THR A 11 -0.76 -1.94 -19.06
C THR A 11 -0.62 -0.77 -18.09
N VAL A 12 -0.24 0.42 -18.59
CA VAL A 12 -0.09 1.64 -17.79
C VAL A 12 -1.46 2.24 -17.48
N ASP A 13 -2.38 2.30 -18.44
CA ASP A 13 -3.76 2.80 -18.20
C ASP A 13 -4.47 1.97 -17.12
N ASN A 14 -4.38 0.63 -17.23
CA ASN A 14 -4.94 -0.29 -16.25
C ASN A 14 -4.35 -0.07 -14.85
N ALA A 15 -3.02 0.04 -14.73
CA ALA A 15 -2.36 0.29 -13.45
C ALA A 15 -2.79 1.62 -12.80
N ILE A 16 -2.95 2.70 -13.60
CA ILE A 16 -3.41 3.99 -13.07
C ILE A 16 -4.89 3.91 -12.64
N ARG A 17 -5.75 3.19 -13.37
CA ARG A 17 -7.16 2.99 -12.98
C ARG A 17 -7.30 2.20 -11.69
N GLU A 18 -6.52 1.13 -11.53
CA GLU A 18 -6.49 0.36 -10.29
C GLU A 18 -6.04 1.23 -9.11
N ARG A 19 -4.96 2.00 -9.30
CA ARG A 19 -4.49 2.97 -8.30
C ARG A 19 -5.57 3.99 -7.93
N ALA A 20 -6.29 4.51 -8.91
CA ALA A 20 -7.37 5.47 -8.70
C ALA A 20 -8.50 4.86 -7.83
N ARG A 21 -8.95 3.64 -8.17
CA ARG A 21 -9.96 2.90 -7.39
C ARG A 21 -9.49 2.61 -5.97
N ALA A 22 -8.27 2.09 -5.81
CA ALA A 22 -7.72 1.72 -4.50
C ALA A 22 -7.53 2.94 -3.58
N SER A 23 -7.30 4.13 -4.14
CA SER A 23 -7.10 5.36 -3.36
C SER A 23 -8.33 6.27 -3.29
N GLY A 24 -9.46 5.88 -3.91
CA GLY A 24 -10.67 6.69 -3.98
C GLY A 24 -10.49 8.02 -4.73
N LYS A 25 -9.51 8.09 -5.65
CA LYS A 25 -9.15 9.31 -6.39
C LYS A 25 -9.68 9.30 -7.80
N SER A 26 -9.75 10.48 -8.41
CA SER A 26 -10.00 10.57 -9.85
C SER A 26 -8.83 9.97 -10.64
N LEU A 27 -9.11 9.50 -11.86
CA LEU A 27 -8.06 8.99 -12.75
C LEU A 27 -6.97 10.03 -13.02
N ASN A 28 -7.37 11.30 -13.13
CA ASN A 28 -6.46 12.42 -13.36
C ASN A 28 -5.53 12.65 -12.16
N GLU A 29 -6.05 12.66 -10.93
CA GLU A 29 -5.22 12.77 -9.72
C GLU A 29 -4.23 11.61 -9.61
N ALA A 30 -4.68 10.38 -9.84
CA ALA A 30 -3.81 9.20 -9.82
C ALA A 30 -2.68 9.29 -10.87
N ALA A 31 -2.98 9.82 -12.07
CA ALA A 31 -2.01 10.04 -13.13
C ALA A 31 -0.99 11.13 -12.76
N VAL A 32 -1.45 12.26 -12.21
CA VAL A 32 -0.56 13.34 -11.75
C VAL A 32 0.34 12.86 -10.62
N GLU A 33 -0.18 12.08 -9.67
CA GLU A 33 0.63 11.48 -8.60
C GLU A 33 1.68 10.52 -9.15
N ALA A 34 1.33 9.67 -10.10
CA ALA A 34 2.28 8.77 -10.74
C ALA A 34 3.40 9.53 -11.48
N LEU A 35 3.06 10.62 -12.17
CA LEU A 35 4.04 11.48 -12.83
C LEU A 35 4.94 12.20 -11.82
N ALA A 36 4.39 12.70 -10.72
CA ALA A 36 5.15 13.35 -9.66
C ALA A 36 6.10 12.38 -8.95
N GLU A 37 5.64 11.15 -8.67
CA GLU A 37 6.47 10.06 -8.13
C GLU A 37 7.59 9.69 -9.11
N GLY A 38 7.27 9.47 -10.39
CA GLY A 38 8.25 9.10 -11.41
C GLY A 38 9.27 10.19 -11.75
N ALA A 39 8.88 11.46 -11.63
CA ALA A 39 9.78 12.61 -11.80
C ALA A 39 10.58 12.96 -10.53
N GLY A 40 10.39 12.23 -9.42
CA GLY A 40 11.09 12.47 -8.16
C GLY A 40 10.71 13.79 -7.47
N VAL A 41 9.58 14.40 -7.84
CA VAL A 41 9.09 15.67 -7.26
C VAL A 41 8.01 15.46 -6.19
N ALA A 42 7.65 14.21 -5.91
CA ALA A 42 6.82 13.85 -4.76
C ALA A 42 7.59 14.10 -3.45
N GLY A 43 7.52 15.34 -2.96
CA GLY A 43 8.27 15.84 -1.79
C GLY A 43 7.94 15.21 -0.43
N ALA A 44 7.08 14.18 -0.37
CA ALA A 44 6.93 13.37 0.83
C ALA A 44 6.69 11.91 0.45
N PRO A 45 7.43 10.94 1.03
CA PRO A 45 7.09 9.54 0.87
C PRO A 45 5.63 9.36 1.25
N ARG A 46 4.86 8.74 0.36
CA ARG A 46 3.44 8.46 0.54
C ARG A 46 3.31 7.71 1.86
N LYS A 47 2.83 8.39 2.91
CA LYS A 47 2.69 7.79 4.23
C LYS A 47 1.59 6.73 4.12
N ARG A 48 1.97 5.47 3.89
CA ARG A 48 1.08 4.31 3.99
C ARG A 48 0.69 4.14 5.46
N ARG A 49 -0.32 4.91 5.88
CA ARG A 49 -0.90 4.88 7.23
C ARG A 49 -2.13 4.01 7.33
N ASP A 50 -2.62 3.55 6.18
CA ASP A 50 -3.74 2.66 6.11
C ASP A 50 -3.22 1.22 5.93
N LEU A 51 -3.68 0.35 6.83
CA LEU A 51 -3.43 -1.09 6.81
C LEU A 51 -4.76 -1.87 6.75
N ALA A 52 -5.88 -1.20 6.46
CA ALA A 52 -7.21 -1.82 6.44
C ALA A 52 -7.33 -2.92 5.37
N ASP A 53 -6.50 -2.87 4.32
CA ASP A 53 -6.38 -3.90 3.29
C ASP A 53 -5.64 -5.16 3.76
N ILE A 54 -4.91 -5.09 4.88
CA ILE A 54 -4.15 -6.19 5.49
C ILE A 54 -4.85 -6.70 6.77
N ALA A 55 -5.50 -5.80 7.51
CA ALA A 55 -6.22 -6.17 8.73
C ALA A 55 -7.34 -7.17 8.42
N GLY A 56 -7.32 -8.32 9.10
CA GLY A 56 -8.32 -9.38 8.91
C GLY A 56 -8.08 -10.30 7.71
N THR A 57 -7.02 -10.08 6.92
CA THR A 57 -6.64 -11.01 5.83
C THR A 57 -5.75 -12.16 6.29
N TRP A 58 -5.60 -12.34 7.61
CA TRP A 58 -4.77 -13.39 8.18
C TRP A 58 -5.26 -14.77 7.75
N LYS A 59 -4.33 -15.62 7.31
CA LYS A 59 -4.59 -17.03 7.08
C LYS A 59 -3.83 -17.81 8.13
N ALA A 60 -4.58 -18.56 8.95
CA ALA A 60 -4.01 -19.37 10.00
C ALA A 60 -2.98 -20.34 9.43
N ASP A 61 -1.76 -20.28 9.95
CA ASP A 61 -0.66 -21.18 9.61
C ASP A 61 -0.16 -21.84 10.90
N LYS A 62 -0.15 -23.17 10.93
CA LYS A 62 0.17 -23.92 12.17
C LYS A 62 1.54 -23.62 12.74
N VAL A 63 2.54 -23.34 11.89
CA VAL A 63 3.89 -23.04 12.35
C VAL A 63 3.92 -21.65 12.97
N VAL A 64 3.24 -20.70 12.35
CA VAL A 64 3.16 -19.33 12.87
C VAL A 64 2.34 -19.27 14.17
N GLU A 65 1.20 -19.95 14.23
CA GLU A 65 0.38 -19.99 15.46
C GLU A 65 1.16 -20.61 16.64
N ALA A 66 1.95 -21.67 16.39
CA ALA A 66 2.79 -22.26 17.43
C ALA A 66 3.90 -21.30 17.91
N ALA A 67 4.51 -20.54 16.99
CA ALA A 67 5.51 -19.54 17.33
C ALA A 67 4.90 -18.36 18.11
N LEU A 68 3.70 -17.92 17.77
CA LEU A 68 2.98 -16.87 18.51
C LEU A 68 2.62 -17.34 19.91
N ALA A 69 2.08 -18.55 20.06
CA ALA A 69 1.75 -19.11 21.36
C ALA A 69 2.97 -19.24 22.30
N GLU A 70 4.15 -19.49 21.73
CA GLU A 70 5.42 -19.49 22.46
C GLU A 70 5.81 -18.09 22.95
N GLN A 71 5.64 -17.07 22.10
CA GLN A 71 5.97 -15.67 22.44
C GLN A 71 4.96 -14.99 23.36
N ASP A 72 3.70 -15.43 23.36
CA ASP A 72 2.67 -14.93 24.27
C ASP A 72 2.86 -15.41 25.72
N ARG A 73 3.85 -16.28 25.98
CA ARG A 73 4.23 -16.68 27.34
C ARG A 73 4.99 -15.55 28.02
N VAL A 74 4.36 -14.94 29.01
CA VAL A 74 5.00 -13.92 29.86
C VAL A 74 6.12 -14.56 30.66
N ASP A 75 7.32 -14.01 30.53
CA ASP A 75 8.44 -14.30 31.42
C ASP A 75 8.32 -13.40 32.67
N GLU A 76 7.87 -14.00 33.77
CA GLU A 76 7.62 -13.31 35.05
C GLU A 76 8.89 -12.70 35.66
N ASP A 77 10.07 -13.23 35.34
CA ASP A 77 11.34 -12.68 35.84
C ASP A 77 11.77 -11.45 35.02
N LEU A 78 11.38 -11.38 33.73
CA LEU A 78 11.61 -10.24 32.85
C LEU A 78 10.56 -9.13 33.02
N TRP A 79 9.37 -9.47 33.54
CA TRP A 79 8.20 -8.58 33.63
C TRP A 79 8.09 -7.79 34.97
N ARG A 80 9.06 -7.93 35.87
CA ARG A 80 9.11 -7.17 37.13
C ARG A 80 9.65 -5.75 36.97
#